data_AF-A0A951KDM7-F1
#
_entry.id   AF-A0A951KDM7-F1
#
_cell.length_a   1.000
_cell.length_b   1.000
_cell.length_c   1.000
_cell.angle_alpha   90.00
_cell.angle_beta   90.00
_cell.angle_gamma   90.00
#
_symmetry.space_group_name_H-M   'P 1'
#
loop_
_entity.id
_entity.type
_entity.pdbx_description
1 polymer ?
#
loop_
_entity_poly.entity_id
_entity_poly.type
_entity_poly.pdbx_seq_one_letter_code
_entity_poly.pdbx_strand_id
1 'polypeptide(L)'
;NALVEAIYYGKPTVVNRYSVYEADIRPLGFELIEIDGAITPATVREVRAVLADPKRQARIARRNFEIGRAHLSYEVLQRKLARWIRKLTM
;
A
#
# COMPACT_ATOMS: atom_id res chain seq x y z
N ASN A 1 1.33 -4.77 -10.06
CA ASN A 1 2.14 -3.80 -9.28
C ASN A 1 2.42 -4.43 -7.94
N ALA A 2 3.70 -4.64 -7.60
CA ALA A 2 4.09 -5.48 -6.46
C ALA A 2 3.59 -4.97 -5.10
N LEU A 3 3.59 -3.65 -4.86
CA LEU A 3 3.10 -3.08 -3.60
C LEU A 3 1.58 -3.32 -3.45
N VAL A 4 0.83 -3.04 -4.52
CA VAL A 4 -0.63 -3.23 -4.52
C VAL A 4 -0.99 -4.70 -4.34
N GLU A 5 -0.32 -5.61 -5.05
CA GLU A 5 -0.49 -7.05 -4.89
C GLU A 5 -0.22 -7.49 -3.44
N ALA A 6 0.91 -7.06 -2.85
CA ALA A 6 1.25 -7.40 -1.48
C ALA A 6 0.18 -6.92 -0.47
N ILE A 7 -0.38 -5.73 -0.67
CA ILE A 7 -1.50 -5.19 0.12
C ILE A 7 -2.73 -6.09 0.01
N TYR A 8 -3.14 -6.45 -1.21
CA TYR A 8 -4.34 -7.29 -1.42
C TYR A 8 -4.17 -8.72 -0.89
N TYR A 9 -2.94 -9.26 -0.92
CA TYR A 9 -2.61 -10.54 -0.29
C TYR A 9 -2.40 -10.45 1.24
N GLY A 10 -2.61 -9.28 1.84
CA GLY A 10 -2.51 -9.07 3.28
C GLY A 10 -1.10 -9.25 3.84
N LYS A 11 -0.07 -8.99 3.02
CA LYS A 11 1.32 -9.17 3.43
C LYS A 11 1.86 -7.89 4.09
N PRO A 12 2.44 -7.98 5.30
CA PRO A 12 3.28 -6.90 5.80
C PRO A 12 4.40 -6.62 4.80
N THR A 13 4.63 -5.35 4.50
CA THR A 13 5.45 -4.96 3.35
C THR A 13 6.45 -3.88 3.75
N VAL A 14 7.70 -4.07 3.36
CA VAL A 14 8.75 -3.05 3.41
C VAL A 14 8.74 -2.29 2.09
N VAL A 15 8.82 -0.97 2.13
CA VAL A 15 8.86 -0.12 0.94
C VAL A 15 10.06 0.82 1.00
N ASN A 16 10.85 0.86 -0.06
CA ASN A 16 11.82 1.92 -0.26
C ASN A 16 11.09 3.14 -0.82
N ARG A 17 11.19 4.30 -0.16
CA ARG A 17 10.48 5.51 -0.55
C ARG A 17 10.97 5.97 -1.94
N TYR A 18 10.03 6.27 -2.81
CA TYR A 18 10.26 6.84 -4.15
C TYR A 18 9.28 7.98 -4.40
N SER A 19 9.55 8.84 -5.37
CA SER A 19 8.78 10.08 -5.59
C SER A 19 7.27 9.85 -5.75
N VAL A 20 6.86 8.87 -6.55
CA VAL A 20 5.44 8.50 -6.73
C VAL A 20 4.83 7.94 -5.44
N TYR A 21 5.60 7.19 -4.63
CA TYR A 21 5.11 6.74 -3.33
C TYR A 21 4.83 7.93 -2.40
N GLU A 22 5.78 8.85 -2.28
CA GLU A 22 5.65 10.04 -1.42
C GLU A 22 4.46 10.91 -1.83
N ALA A 23 4.29 11.16 -3.13
CA ALA A 23 3.24 12.03 -3.63
C ALA A 23 1.84 11.41 -3.56
N ASP A 24 1.71 10.15 -3.99
CA ASP A 24 0.39 9.57 -4.30
C ASP A 24 -0.05 8.46 -3.34
N ILE A 25 0.88 7.76 -2.70
CA ILE A 25 0.58 6.54 -1.93
C ILE A 25 0.72 6.74 -0.43
N ARG A 26 1.80 7.37 0.03
CA ARG A 26 2.07 7.67 1.44
C ARG A 26 0.92 8.44 2.10
N PRO A 27 0.30 9.45 1.45
CA PRO A 27 -0.82 10.19 2.04
C PRO A 27 -2.07 9.32 2.26
N LEU A 28 -2.18 8.14 1.63
CA LEU A 28 -3.30 7.23 1.82
C LEU A 28 -3.26 6.50 3.19
N GLY A 29 -2.13 6.54 3.90
CA GLY A 29 -2.03 6.08 5.28
C GLY A 29 -1.96 4.56 5.45
N PHE A 30 -1.41 3.85 4.46
CA PHE A 30 -1.02 2.44 4.58
C PHE A 30 -0.04 2.25 5.73
N GLU A 31 -0.16 1.13 6.44
CA GLU A 31 0.83 0.73 7.43
C GLU A 31 1.89 -0.14 6.75
N LEU A 32 3.04 0.49 6.44
CA LEU A 32 4.18 -0.09 5.76
C LEU A 32 5.44 0.19 6.57
N ILE A 33 6.44 -0.67 6.41
CA ILE A 33 7.77 -0.42 6.97
C ILE A 33 8.54 0.39 5.93
N GLU A 34 8.75 1.67 6.19
CA GLU A 34 9.37 2.59 5.23
C GLU A 34 10.90 2.61 5.39
N ILE A 35 11.64 2.57 4.28
CA ILE A 35 13.08 2.82 4.23
C ILE A 35 13.42 3.94 3.25
N ASP A 36 14.60 4.53 3.42
CA ASP A 36 15.11 5.59 2.55
C ASP A 36 16.50 5.21 2.03
N GLY A 37 16.52 4.48 0.92
CA GLY A 37 17.74 4.02 0.25
C GLY A 37 18.57 2.96 0.98
N ALA A 38 18.34 2.75 2.29
CA ALA A 38 19.13 1.82 3.10
C ALA A 38 18.28 1.08 4.14
N ILE A 39 18.61 -0.19 4.35
CA ILE A 39 18.08 -1.00 5.45
C ILE A 39 18.93 -0.75 6.69
N THR A 40 18.29 -0.40 7.80
CA THR A 40 18.99 -0.13 9.07
C THR A 40 18.72 -1.25 10.08
N PRO A 41 19.52 -1.34 11.17
CA PRO A 41 19.18 -2.21 12.29
C PRO A 41 17.78 -1.95 12.87
N ALA A 42 17.27 -0.70 12.81
CA ALA A 42 15.92 -0.38 13.23
C ALA A 42 14.86 -1.02 12.30
N THR A 43 15.06 -0.94 10.98
CA THR A 43 14.22 -1.62 9.98
C THR A 43 14.15 -3.12 10.26
N VAL A 44 15.29 -3.77 10.51
CA VAL A 44 15.34 -5.21 10.79
C VAL A 44 14.60 -5.56 12.08
N ARG A 45 14.76 -4.75 13.14
CA ARG A 45 14.01 -4.94 14.39
C ARG A 45 12.50 -4.81 14.19
N GLU A 46 12.06 -3.81 13.42
CA GLU A 46 10.64 -3.63 13.13
C GLU A 46 10.05 -4.79 12.34
N VAL A 47 10.74 -5.24 11.29
CA VAL A 47 10.34 -6.42 10.51
C VAL A 47 10.19 -7.64 11.43
N ARG A 48 11.19 -7.92 12.28
CA ARG A 48 11.13 -9.02 13.24
C ARG A 48 9.95 -8.88 14.20
N ALA A 49 9.68 -7.68 14.70
CA ALA A 49 8.56 -7.42 15.61
C ALA A 49 7.20 -7.65 14.93
N VAL A 50 7.04 -7.28 13.65
CA VAL A 50 5.82 -7.58 12.89
C VAL A 50 5.68 -9.09 12.68
N LEU A 51 6.75 -9.76 12.25
CA LEU A 51 6.72 -11.20 11.95
C LEU A 51 6.45 -12.05 13.21
N ALA A 52 6.86 -11.59 14.39
CA ALA A 52 6.63 -12.26 15.66
C ALA A 52 5.21 -12.07 16.23
N ASP A 53 4.40 -11.16 15.68
CA ASP A 53 3.06 -10.84 16.18
C ASP A 53 1.97 -11.10 15.12
N PRO A 54 1.33 -12.28 15.12
CA PRO A 54 0.25 -12.61 14.20
C PRO A 54 -0.96 -11.66 14.31
N LYS A 55 -1.25 -11.10 15.50
CA LYS A 55 -2.37 -10.15 15.68
C LYS A 55 -2.05 -8.84 14.98
N ARG A 56 -0.80 -8.37 15.10
CA ARG A 56 -0.33 -7.19 14.36
C ARG A 56 -0.38 -7.43 12.85
N GLN A 57 0.03 -8.59 12.36
CA GLN A 57 -0.06 -8.93 10.93
C GLN A 57 -1.50 -8.89 10.42
N ALA A 58 -2.44 -9.52 11.14
CA ALA A 58 -3.86 -9.48 10.78
C ALA A 58 -4.43 -8.06 10.76
N ARG A 59 -4.03 -7.22 11.73
CA ARG A 59 -4.43 -5.80 11.79
C ARG A 59 -3.88 -4.99 10.61
N ILE A 60 -2.60 -5.17 10.27
CA ILE A 60 -1.95 -4.55 9.10
C ILE A 60 -2.68 -4.97 7.82
N ALA A 61 -2.89 -6.28 7.64
CA ALA A 61 -3.56 -6.84 6.48
C ALA A 61 -4.94 -6.23 6.28
N ARG A 62 -5.78 -6.22 7.35
CA ARG A 62 -7.11 -5.63 7.30
C ARG A 62 -7.07 -4.14 6.97
N ARG A 63 -6.24 -3.36 7.67
CA ARG A 63 -6.13 -1.91 7.44
C ARG A 63 -5.73 -1.61 6.00
N ASN A 64 -4.66 -2.24 5.53
CA ASN A 64 -4.12 -1.98 4.20
C ASN A 64 -5.08 -2.46 3.11
N PHE A 65 -5.75 -3.59 3.28
CA PHE A 65 -6.77 -4.06 2.35
C PHE A 65 -7.91 -3.06 2.20
N GLU A 66 -8.43 -2.53 3.32
CA GLU A 66 -9.53 -1.56 3.28
C GLU A 66 -9.15 -0.25 2.58
N ILE A 67 -7.94 0.26 2.82
CA ILE A 67 -7.39 1.43 2.11
C ILE A 67 -7.20 1.10 0.62
N GLY A 68 -6.62 -0.05 0.30
CA GLY A 68 -6.43 -0.54 -1.07
C GLY A 68 -7.75 -0.63 -1.83
N ARG A 69 -8.79 -1.21 -1.21
CA ARG A 69 -10.13 -1.30 -1.79
C ARG A 69 -10.74 0.08 -2.08
N ALA A 70 -10.56 1.04 -1.17
CA ALA A 70 -11.12 2.38 -1.31
C ALA A 70 -10.43 3.25 -2.37
N HIS A 71 -9.13 3.06 -2.60
CA HIS A 71 -8.30 3.97 -3.41
C HIS A 71 -7.67 3.34 -4.65
N LEU A 72 -7.33 2.04 -4.61
CA LEU A 72 -6.49 1.34 -5.59
C LEU A 72 -7.19 0.10 -6.19
N SER A 73 -8.52 0.01 -6.12
CA SER A 73 -9.30 -1.11 -6.64
C SER A 73 -9.65 -0.96 -8.12
N TYR A 74 -9.99 -2.09 -8.75
CA TYR A 74 -10.45 -2.10 -10.14
C TYR A 74 -11.75 -1.30 -10.31
N GLU A 75 -12.64 -1.31 -9.31
CA GLU A 75 -13.85 -0.50 -9.30
C GLU A 75 -13.54 1.00 -9.33
N VAL A 76 -12.52 1.44 -8.56
CA VAL A 76 -12.04 2.83 -8.60
C VAL A 76 -11.48 3.17 -9.98
N LEU A 77 -10.67 2.28 -10.56
CA LEU A 77 -10.10 2.45 -11.90
C LEU A 77 -11.21 2.57 -12.96
N GLN A 78 -12.15 1.63 -12.99
CA GLN A 78 -13.26 1.59 -13.93
C GLN A 78 -14.08 2.88 -13.85
N ARG A 79 -14.43 3.34 -12.64
CA ARG A 79 -15.17 4.60 -12.43
C ARG A 79 -14.39 5.82 -12.96
N LYS A 80 -13.07 5.87 -12.75
CA LYS A 80 -12.22 6.96 -13.26
C LYS A 80 -12.14 6.92 -14.79
N LEU A 81 -11.90 5.75 -15.38
CA LEU A 81 -11.81 5.58 -16.84
C LEU A 81 -13.14 5.92 -17.54
N ALA A 82 -14.27 5.43 -17.03
CA ALA A 82 -15.58 5.72 -17.60
C ALA A 82 -15.87 7.23 -17.64
N ARG A 83 -15.47 7.97 -16.59
CA ARG A 83 -15.60 9.43 -16.56
C ARG A 83 -14.78 10.10 -17.66
N TRP A 84 -13.55 9.66 -17.89
CA TRP A 84 -12.68 10.20 -18.92
C TRP A 84 -13.15 9.86 -20.33
N ILE A 85 -13.56 8.61 -20.57
CA ILE A 85 -14.12 8.18 -21.86
C ILE A 85 -15.33 9.04 -22.21
N ARG A 86 -16.27 9.21 -21.27
CA ARG A 86 -17.45 10.07 -21.49
C ARG A 86 -17.07 11.52 -21.85
N LYS A 87 -15.99 12.06 -21.27
CA LYS A 87 -15.51 13.42 -21.57
C LYS A 87 -14.86 13.54 -22.96
N LEU A 88 -14.35 12.44 -23.51
CA LEU A 88 -13.70 12.42 -24.83
C LEU A 88 -14.69 12.18 -25.97
N THR A 89 -15.84 11.55 -25.67
CA THR A 89 -16.86 11.18 -26.67
C THR A 89 -18.06 12.13 -26.72
N MET A 90 -18.10 13.16 -25.85
CA MET A 90 -19.10 14.24 -25.84
C MET A 90 -18.38 15.56 -26.07
#